data_AF-A0AB35H8Z4-F1
#
_entry.id   AF-A0AB35H8Z4-F1
#
_cell.length_a   1.000
_cell.length_b   1.000
_cell.length_c   1.000
_cell.angle_alpha   90.00
_cell.angle_beta   90.00
_cell.angle_gamma   90.00
#
_symmetry.space_group_name_H-M   'P 1'
#
loop_
_entity.id
_entity.type
_entity.pdbx_description
1 polymer ?
#
loop_
_entity_poly.entity_id
_entity_poly.type
_entity_poly.pdbx_seq_one_letter_code
_entity_poly.pdbx_strand_id
1 'polypeptide(L)'
;MARYDHEKLIEGLNNLTGFDFTKAELRVRREGDVMPDITFSKRFQAEIAAIALKESAKVLMTMPISDFAEMCAEVGVFLLRGSAEKKGLHLDNNAEELPSDLESAEA
;
A
#
# COMPACT_ATOMS: atom_id res chain seq x y z
N MET A 1 -19.42 1.81 -13.76
CA MET A 1 -19.09 0.96 -12.59
C MET A 1 -18.50 1.86 -11.52
N ALA A 2 -18.75 1.56 -10.25
CA ALA A 2 -18.25 2.38 -9.14
C ALA A 2 -16.73 2.19 -9.01
N ARG A 3 -15.98 3.25 -9.29
CA ARG A 3 -14.53 3.36 -9.04
C ARG A 3 -14.35 4.24 -7.80
N TYR A 4 -13.32 3.98 -7.00
CA TYR A 4 -12.99 4.86 -5.87
C TYR A 4 -12.40 6.19 -6.37
N ASP A 5 -12.51 7.22 -5.54
CA ASP A 5 -11.92 8.53 -5.80
C ASP A 5 -10.45 8.52 -5.35
N HIS A 6 -9.54 8.50 -6.31
CA HIS A 6 -8.10 8.39 -6.06
C HIS A 6 -7.55 9.59 -5.28
N GLU A 7 -7.92 10.81 -5.65
CA GLU A 7 -7.42 12.02 -4.98
C GLU A 7 -7.87 12.06 -3.52
N LYS A 8 -9.15 11.74 -3.26
CA LYS A 8 -9.66 11.63 -1.89
C LYS A 8 -9.02 10.51 -1.10
N LEU A 9 -8.66 9.40 -1.75
CA LEU A 9 -7.96 8.31 -1.07
C LEU A 9 -6.60 8.81 -0.57
N ILE A 10 -5.80 9.44 -1.43
CA ILE A 10 -4.48 9.95 -1.05
C ILE A 10 -4.57 11.03 0.04
N GLU A 11 -5.48 11.99 -0.10
CA GLU A 11 -5.72 13.01 0.93
C GLU A 11 -6.14 12.37 2.26
N GLY A 12 -7.07 11.42 2.23
CA GLY A 12 -7.56 10.71 3.40
C GLY A 12 -6.46 9.92 4.11
N LEU A 13 -5.63 9.18 3.36
CA LEU A 13 -4.51 8.40 3.88
C LEU A 13 -3.50 9.27 4.64
N ASN A 14 -3.16 10.44 4.09
CA ASN A 14 -2.26 11.40 4.74
C ASN A 14 -2.78 11.96 6.08
N ASN A 15 -4.10 11.88 6.30
CA ASN A 15 -4.76 12.35 7.51
C ASN A 15 -5.02 11.23 8.55
N LEU A 16 -4.70 9.97 8.22
CA LEU A 16 -4.87 8.87 9.16
C LEU A 16 -3.83 8.92 10.28
N THR A 17 -4.24 8.44 11.45
CA THR A 17 -3.39 8.36 12.63
C THR A 17 -3.08 6.90 12.99
N GLY A 18 -2.13 6.69 13.91
CA GLY A 18 -1.88 5.36 14.46
C GLY A 18 -3.11 4.75 15.18
N PHE A 19 -4.04 5.58 15.66
CA PHE A 19 -5.30 5.10 16.23
C PHE A 19 -6.18 4.47 15.16
N ASP A 20 -6.27 5.10 13.98
CA ASP A 20 -7.04 4.57 12.85
C ASP A 20 -6.45 3.24 12.36
N PHE A 21 -5.12 3.18 12.28
CA PHE A 21 -4.39 1.95 11.93
C PHE A 21 -4.72 0.80 12.89
N THR A 22 -4.53 1.01 14.20
CA THR A 22 -4.74 -0.04 15.22
C THR A 22 -6.20 -0.45 15.31
N LYS A 23 -7.14 0.48 15.14
CA LYS A 23 -8.58 0.19 15.08
C LYS A 23 -8.94 -0.68 13.86
N ALA A 24 -8.39 -0.36 12.69
CA ALA A 24 -8.59 -1.14 11.48
C ALA A 24 -8.03 -2.56 11.66
N GLU A 25 -6.82 -2.70 12.21
CA GLU A 25 -6.22 -4.01 12.48
C GLU A 25 -7.11 -4.82 13.43
N LEU A 26 -7.50 -4.24 14.56
CA LEU A 26 -8.37 -4.92 15.53
C LEU A 26 -9.68 -5.39 14.91
N ARG A 27 -10.26 -4.65 13.94
CA ARG A 27 -11.46 -5.10 13.25
C ARG A 27 -11.18 -6.32 12.40
N VAL A 28 -10.20 -6.27 11.49
CA VAL A 28 -9.95 -7.37 10.56
C VAL A 28 -9.44 -8.63 11.27
N ARG A 29 -8.68 -8.47 12.36
CA ARG A 29 -8.28 -9.58 13.25
C ARG A 29 -9.50 -10.26 13.87
N ARG A 30 -10.47 -9.47 14.35
CA ARG A 30 -11.74 -10.00 14.90
C ARG A 30 -12.57 -10.73 13.84
N GLU A 31 -12.44 -10.35 12.58
CA GLU A 31 -13.08 -11.01 11.44
C GLU A 31 -12.29 -12.22 10.91
N GLY A 32 -11.19 -12.60 11.60
CA GLY A 32 -10.42 -13.81 11.31
C GLY A 32 -9.24 -13.61 10.36
N ASP A 33 -8.76 -12.37 10.18
CA ASP A 33 -7.52 -12.14 9.43
C ASP A 33 -6.29 -12.64 10.20
N VAL A 34 -5.59 -13.61 9.62
CA VAL A 34 -4.43 -14.28 10.20
C VAL A 34 -3.11 -13.89 9.53
N MET A 35 -3.09 -12.88 8.65
CA MET A 35 -1.86 -12.46 7.98
C MET A 35 -0.83 -12.01 9.03
N PRO A 36 0.40 -12.57 9.08
CA PRO A 36 1.35 -12.24 10.14
C PRO A 36 1.68 -10.75 10.17
N ASP A 37 2.06 -10.19 9.03
CA ASP A 37 2.16 -8.76 8.84
C ASP A 37 0.87 -8.23 8.21
N ILE A 38 0.11 -7.49 9.02
CA ILE A 38 -1.22 -7.01 8.62
C ILE A 38 -1.16 -6.05 7.43
N THR A 39 -0.03 -5.40 7.18
CA THR A 39 0.12 -4.44 6.08
C THR A 39 -0.05 -5.08 4.70
N PHE A 40 0.16 -6.40 4.58
CA PHE A 40 -0.08 -7.16 3.35
C PHE A 40 -1.50 -7.72 3.22
N SER A 41 -2.33 -7.63 4.26
CA SER A 41 -3.72 -8.10 4.19
C SER A 41 -4.56 -7.18 3.30
N LYS A 42 -5.23 -7.77 2.30
CA LYS A 42 -6.20 -7.04 1.46
C LYS A 42 -7.44 -6.59 2.23
N ARG A 43 -7.86 -7.32 3.27
CA ARG A 43 -8.96 -6.88 4.13
C ARG A 43 -8.55 -5.67 4.97
N PHE A 44 -7.34 -5.68 5.49
CA PHE A 44 -6.78 -4.54 6.21
C PHE A 44 -6.64 -3.32 5.31
N GLN A 45 -6.03 -3.48 4.13
CA GLN A 45 -5.89 -2.40 3.15
C GLN A 45 -7.26 -1.81 2.75
N ALA A 46 -8.29 -2.65 2.61
CA ALA A 46 -9.65 -2.20 2.35
C ALA A 46 -10.26 -1.42 3.53
N GLU A 47 -10.03 -1.83 4.78
CA GLU A 47 -10.50 -1.10 5.96
C GLU A 47 -9.79 0.26 6.11
N ILE A 48 -8.50 0.33 5.80
CA ILE A 48 -7.75 1.59 5.78
C ILE A 48 -8.31 2.53 4.69
N ALA A 49 -8.54 2.02 3.48
CA ALA A 49 -9.18 2.79 2.42
C ALA A 49 -10.58 3.28 2.83
N ALA A 50 -11.36 2.44 3.51
CA ALA A 50 -12.70 2.77 3.99
C ALA A 50 -12.67 3.96 4.97
N ILE A 51 -11.72 3.98 5.91
CA ILE A 51 -11.55 5.10 6.84
C ILE A 51 -11.14 6.37 6.08
N ALA A 52 -10.16 6.27 5.17
CA ALA A 52 -9.67 7.39 4.38
C ALA A 52 -10.77 8.03 3.51
N LEU A 53 -11.58 7.20 2.85
CA LEU A 53 -12.66 7.63 1.97
C LEU A 53 -13.97 7.95 2.70
N LYS A 54 -14.03 7.70 4.02
CA LYS A 54 -15.26 7.78 4.83
C LYS A 54 -16.40 6.93 4.23
N GLU A 55 -16.04 5.73 3.77
CA GLU A 55 -16.92 4.75 3.12
C GLU A 55 -16.90 3.43 3.89
N SER A 56 -17.80 2.50 3.57
CA SER A 56 -17.80 1.15 4.14
C SER A 56 -16.81 0.23 3.42
N ALA A 57 -15.97 -0.47 4.17
CA ALA A 57 -15.11 -1.53 3.62
C ALA A 57 -15.93 -2.61 2.89
N LYS A 58 -17.15 -2.92 3.36
CA LYS A 58 -18.06 -3.85 2.68
C LYS A 58 -18.44 -3.37 1.28
N VAL A 59 -18.66 -2.07 1.10
CA VAL A 59 -18.95 -1.48 -0.21
C VAL A 59 -17.72 -1.56 -1.10
N LEU A 60 -16.55 -1.16 -0.58
CA LEU A 60 -15.28 -1.23 -1.33
C LEU A 60 -14.93 -2.65 -1.78
N MET A 61 -15.22 -3.67 -0.97
CA MET A 61 -15.00 -5.08 -1.29
C MET A 61 -15.98 -5.64 -2.35
N THR A 62 -17.02 -4.90 -2.73
CA THR A 62 -17.92 -5.28 -3.84
C THR A 62 -17.53 -4.69 -5.19
N MET A 63 -16.48 -3.87 -5.23
CA MET A 63 -15.95 -3.32 -6.47
C MET A 63 -15.45 -4.43 -7.41
N PRO A 64 -15.35 -4.16 -8.73
CA PRO A 64 -14.63 -5.02 -9.65
C PRO A 64 -13.22 -5.34 -9.12
N ILE A 65 -12.75 -6.56 -9.35
CA ILE A 65 -11.46 -7.04 -8.82
C ILE A 65 -10.30 -6.14 -9.24
N SER A 66 -10.32 -5.61 -10.47
CA SER A 66 -9.30 -4.66 -10.96
C SER A 66 -9.19 -3.43 -10.08
N ASP A 67 -10.33 -2.81 -9.79
CA ASP A 67 -10.41 -1.54 -9.08
C ASP A 67 -10.11 -1.74 -7.59
N PHE A 68 -10.59 -2.85 -7.02
CA PHE A 68 -10.26 -3.26 -5.66
C PHE A 68 -8.75 -3.54 -5.50
N ALA A 69 -8.14 -4.26 -6.45
CA ALA A 69 -6.72 -4.57 -6.40
C ALA A 69 -5.85 -3.31 -6.53
N GLU A 70 -6.23 -2.37 -7.41
CA GLU A 70 -5.57 -1.07 -7.60
C GLU A 70 -5.61 -0.25 -6.30
N MET A 71 -6.79 -0.07 -5.71
CA MET A 71 -6.98 0.62 -4.42
C MET A 71 -6.10 -0.01 -3.32
N CYS A 72 -6.12 -1.34 -3.20
CA CYS A 72 -5.32 -2.04 -2.22
C CYS A 72 -3.81 -1.89 -2.47
N ALA A 73 -3.38 -1.80 -3.73
CA ALA A 73 -1.98 -1.57 -4.07
C ALA A 73 -1.53 -0.17 -3.62
N GLU A 74 -2.35 0.86 -3.85
CA GLU A 74 -2.06 2.24 -3.41
C GLU A 74 -1.96 2.34 -1.89
N VAL A 75 -2.91 1.77 -1.16
CA VAL A 75 -2.85 1.71 0.31
C VAL A 75 -1.61 0.94 0.76
N GLY A 76 -1.30 -0.21 0.13
CA GLY A 76 -0.11 -0.99 0.44
C GLY A 76 1.19 -0.20 0.27
N VAL A 77 1.32 0.55 -0.83
CA VAL A 77 2.47 1.43 -1.07
C VAL A 77 2.55 2.51 0.02
N PHE A 78 1.43 3.14 0.37
CA PHE A 78 1.40 4.14 1.45
C PHE A 78 1.85 3.56 2.80
N LEU A 79 1.40 2.36 3.16
CA LEU A 79 1.76 1.72 4.43
C LEU A 79 3.25 1.34 4.50
N LEU A 80 3.83 0.90 3.39
CA LEU A 80 5.22 0.44 3.35
C LEU A 80 6.21 1.59 3.18
N ARG A 81 5.85 2.61 2.40
CA ARG A 81 6.75 3.72 2.03
C ARG A 81 6.47 5.00 2.80
N GLY A 82 5.30 5.11 3.44
CA GLY A 82 4.77 6.36 3.95
C GLY A 82 4.27 7.28 2.82
N SER A 83 3.87 8.49 3.20
CA SER A 83 3.60 9.56 2.23
C SER A 83 4.90 9.94 1.52
N ALA A 84 4.94 9.76 0.19
CA ALA A 84 6.11 10.03 -0.65
C ALA A 84 6.60 11.49 -0.57
N GLU A 85 5.82 12.39 0.05
CA GLU A 85 6.20 13.78 0.29
C GLU A 85 7.24 13.96 1.40
N LYS A 86 7.50 12.95 2.23
CA LYS A 86 8.55 13.04 3.26
C LYS A 86 9.90 12.56 2.73
N LYS A 87 10.63 13.55 2.19
CA LYS A 87 12.07 13.56 1.93
C LYS A 87 12.54 12.62 0.82
N GLY A 88 12.79 13.20 -0.35
CA GLY A 88 14.11 13.13 -1.02
C GLY A 88 14.74 11.76 -1.23
N LEU A 89 14.00 10.65 -1.16
CA LEU A 89 14.49 9.36 -1.60
C LEU A 89 14.26 9.29 -3.10
N HIS A 90 15.09 10.03 -3.84
CA HIS A 90 15.42 9.64 -5.19
C HIS A 90 15.97 8.22 -5.05
N LEU A 91 15.19 7.22 -5.48
CA LEU A 91 15.76 5.91 -5.74
C LEU A 91 16.65 6.13 -6.96
N ASP A 92 17.91 6.49 -6.71
CA ASP A 92 18.96 6.33 -7.69
C ASP A 92 18.93 4.85 -8.06
N ASN A 93 18.31 4.54 -9.18
CA ASN A 93 18.52 3.27 -9.86
C ASN A 93 19.95 3.31 -10.40
N ASN A 94 20.94 3.20 -9.50
CA ASN A 94 22.31 2.88 -9.87
C ASN A 94 22.33 1.40 -10.28
N ALA A 95 21.79 1.15 -11.47
CA ALA A 95 22.34 0.17 -12.37
C ALA A 95 23.60 0.80 -13.00
N GLU A 96 24.60 1.15 -12.19
CA GLU A 96 25.94 1.39 -12.70
C GLU A 96 26.60 0.02 -12.89
N GLU A 97 26.67 -0.33 -14.17
CA GLU A 97 27.48 -1.34 -14.84
C GLU A 97 28.34 -2.26 -13.96
N LEU A 98 28.09 -3.57 -14.10
CA LEU A 98 29.07 -4.61 -13.77
C LEU A 98 30.40 -4.25 -14.46
N PRO A 99 31.54 -4.22 -13.74
CA PRO A 99 32.82 -3.98 -14.38
C PRO A 99 33.09 -5.10 -15.40
N SER A 100 33.34 -4.69 -16.64
CA SER A 100 33.59 -5.55 -17.81
C SER A 100 35.03 -6.06 -17.91
N ASP A 101 35.80 -6.00 -16.81
CA ASP A 101 37.20 -6.43 -16.80
C ASP A 101 37.35 -7.83 -16.20
N LEU A 102 36.92 -8.82 -16.97
CA LEU A 102 37.43 -10.18 -16.90
C LEU A 102 37.96 -10.54 -18.29
N GLU A 103 38.93 -9.76 -18.76
CA GLU A 103 39.74 -10.15 -19.91
C GLU A 103 40.99 -10.90 -19.40
N SER A 104 40.96 -12.20 -19.69
CA SER A 104 42.03 -13.18 -19.77
C SER A 104 43.48 -12.72 -19.58
N ALA A 105 44.19 -13.43 -18.71
CA ALA A 105 45.56 -13.84 -19.01
C ALA A 105 45.86 -15.18 -18.30
N GLU A 106 45.52 -16.28 -18.98
CA GLU A 106 46.31 -17.51 -18.87
C GLU A 106 47.73 -17.23 -19.40
N ALA A 107 48.74 -17.54 -18.60
CA ALA A 107 50.08 -17.97 -19.02
C ALA A 107 50.86 -18.52 -17.82
#